data_AF-A0A1F7ULW8-F1
#
_entry.id   AF-A0A1F7ULW8-F1
#
_cell.length_a   1.000
_cell.length_b   1.000
_cell.length_c   1.000
_cell.angle_alpha   90.00
_cell.angle_beta   90.00
_cell.angle_gamma   90.00
#
_symmetry.space_group_name_H-M   'P 1'
#
loop_
_entity.id
_entity.type
_entity.pdbx_description
1 polymer ?
#
loop_
_entity_poly.entity_id
_entity_poly.type
_entity_poly.pdbx_seq_one_letter_code
_entity_poly.pdbx_strand_id
1 'polypeptide(L)'
;MTPSAVRIPTDRKIDFEGLMILDLANNHQGSVEHGRRIIRETAAVIRSAGVRGAIKLQFRDLDTFIHPDFKNSTENKHIPRFLSTRLSEDQFRELVEETRRQGMITIATPFDEASVDMLERLGVEIVKVASCSAGDWPLLDRISETGKPVICSTAGLEISEVDRIVSFFQHRGVHFALMHCVAMYPTPNNRLDLNRIEIFRNRYPGVTVGFSTHEDPGNFQIVGVAYARGARLFEKHVGVPTEEIKLNAYSASPEQVASWIAAYQTAVGACGGEKLALRDAEEVSQLRALMRGVFLRKDAPSATRLDRSDIYFAVPLHADQLTSGEWKDGTTADRDYRAGEPLRAAARVPADPRRQIIYGAIHAAKGMLNEARIPVGVEFNVELSHHYGVENFREVGVMIIDCINREYCKKLLVQLPGQRHPSHYHKKKEETFQMLSGVLELEIEGFRKTLYAGDTLVVPRGVWHRFWTDTGAVFEEVSTTHFNDDSFYEDRTVARMPREDRKTRLVNWGRHQFD
;
A
#
# COMPACT_ATOMS: atom_id res chain seq x y z
N MET A 1 -21.17 -2.25 26.49
CA MET A 1 -21.38 -2.52 25.05
C MET A 1 -20.17 -1.98 24.32
N THR A 2 -19.21 -2.85 24.00
CA THR A 2 -18.04 -2.53 23.20
C THR A 2 -18.48 -2.32 21.75
N PRO A 3 -17.99 -1.29 21.03
CA PRO A 3 -18.21 -1.20 19.60
C PRO A 3 -17.47 -2.37 18.95
N SER A 4 -18.22 -3.38 18.51
CA SER A 4 -17.74 -4.39 17.58
C SER A 4 -17.34 -3.64 16.31
N ALA A 5 -16.05 -3.42 16.09
CA ALA A 5 -15.54 -3.14 14.76
C ALA A 5 -15.99 -4.31 13.88
N VAL A 6 -17.02 -4.08 13.08
CA VAL A 6 -17.54 -5.06 12.11
C VAL A 6 -16.39 -5.33 11.15
N ARG A 7 -15.68 -6.43 11.38
CA ARG A 7 -14.63 -6.89 10.48
C ARG A 7 -15.28 -7.49 9.25
N ILE A 8 -14.83 -6.96 8.14
CA ILE A 8 -15.21 -7.35 6.79
C ILE A 8 -14.72 -8.78 6.52
N PRO A 9 -15.60 -9.74 6.17
CA PRO A 9 -15.20 -11.05 5.68
C PRO A 9 -14.40 -10.92 4.38
N THR A 10 -13.29 -11.63 4.29
CA THR A 10 -12.33 -11.62 3.16
C THR A 10 -12.72 -12.52 1.99
N ASP A 11 -13.80 -13.29 2.10
CA ASP A 11 -14.22 -14.18 1.02
C ASP A 11 -15.22 -13.47 0.09
N ARG A 12 -14.69 -12.98 -1.05
CA ARG A 12 -15.40 -12.42 -2.24
C ARG A 12 -15.71 -10.92 -2.27
N LYS A 13 -14.77 -10.05 -1.93
CA LYS A 13 -14.88 -8.62 -2.29
C LYS A 13 -14.12 -8.33 -3.60
N ILE A 14 -14.77 -7.61 -4.51
CA ILE A 14 -14.17 -7.18 -5.79
C ILE A 14 -12.92 -6.35 -5.48
N ASP A 15 -11.80 -6.71 -6.10
CA ASP A 15 -10.58 -5.90 -6.06
C ASP A 15 -10.73 -4.71 -7.03
N PHE A 16 -10.55 -3.49 -6.51
CA PHE A 16 -10.64 -2.26 -7.31
C PHE A 16 -9.35 -1.97 -8.09
N GLU A 17 -8.23 -2.61 -7.76
CA GLU A 17 -6.94 -2.28 -8.35
C GLU A 17 -6.84 -2.65 -9.84
N GLY A 18 -6.28 -1.72 -10.61
CA GLY A 18 -6.07 -1.86 -12.06
C GLY A 18 -7.36 -1.83 -12.89
N LEU A 19 -8.50 -1.46 -12.30
CA LEU A 19 -9.78 -1.43 -13.00
C LEU A 19 -9.94 -0.14 -13.82
N MET A 20 -10.29 -0.30 -15.10
CA MET A 20 -10.61 0.78 -16.04
C MET A 20 -12.13 0.92 -16.18
N ILE A 21 -12.68 1.99 -15.65
CA ILE A 21 -14.11 2.32 -15.72
C ILE A 21 -14.36 3.22 -16.93
N LEU A 22 -15.22 2.75 -17.81
CA LEU A 22 -15.63 3.46 -19.02
C LEU A 22 -17.04 4.00 -18.78
N ASP A 23 -17.16 5.30 -18.51
CA ASP A 23 -18.44 5.94 -18.20
C ASP A 23 -19.22 6.27 -19.47
N LEU A 24 -20.28 5.51 -19.70
CA LEU A 24 -21.18 5.71 -20.81
C LEU A 24 -22.04 6.97 -20.62
N ALA A 25 -22.29 7.37 -19.36
CA ALA A 25 -23.19 8.46 -18.99
C ALA A 25 -24.49 8.40 -19.84
N ASN A 26 -24.81 9.49 -20.53
CA ASN A 26 -25.90 9.57 -21.50
C ASN A 26 -25.39 9.59 -22.95
N ASN A 27 -24.17 9.12 -23.22
CA ASN A 27 -23.59 9.12 -24.56
C ASN A 27 -24.27 8.11 -25.51
N HIS A 28 -25.10 7.21 -24.98
CA HIS A 28 -26.02 6.36 -25.75
C HIS A 28 -27.10 7.16 -26.53
N GLN A 29 -27.28 8.46 -26.25
CA GLN A 29 -28.24 9.34 -26.94
C GLN A 29 -29.70 8.83 -26.94
N GLY A 30 -30.11 8.07 -25.92
CA GLY A 30 -31.44 7.42 -25.89
C GLY A 30 -31.59 6.20 -26.82
N SER A 31 -30.50 5.72 -27.43
CA SER A 31 -30.50 4.54 -28.30
C SER A 31 -29.77 3.36 -27.64
N VAL A 32 -30.47 2.25 -27.41
CA VAL A 32 -29.88 1.00 -26.90
C VAL A 32 -28.85 0.46 -27.89
N GLU A 33 -29.16 0.49 -29.19
CA GLU A 33 -28.24 0.00 -30.22
C GLU A 33 -26.92 0.77 -30.19
N HIS A 34 -26.98 2.10 -30.08
CA HIS A 34 -25.78 2.93 -29.96
C HIS A 34 -25.05 2.66 -28.63
N GLY A 35 -25.76 2.49 -27.53
CA GLY A 35 -25.18 2.09 -26.24
C GLY A 35 -24.42 0.76 -26.34
N ARG A 36 -24.99 -0.27 -26.96
CA ARG A 36 -24.30 -1.56 -27.20
C ARG A 36 -23.09 -1.40 -28.10
N ARG A 37 -23.14 -0.51 -29.10
CA ARG A 37 -21.99 -0.22 -29.96
C ARG A 37 -20.82 0.34 -29.14
N ILE A 38 -21.07 1.33 -28.28
CA ILE A 38 -20.05 1.89 -27.37
C ILE A 38 -19.46 0.78 -26.49
N ILE A 39 -20.30 -0.07 -25.88
CA ILE A 39 -19.86 -1.19 -25.04
C ILE A 39 -18.96 -2.15 -25.83
N ARG A 40 -19.37 -2.57 -27.03
CA ARG A 40 -18.62 -3.54 -27.85
C ARG A 40 -17.26 -3.01 -28.30
N GLU A 41 -17.22 -1.78 -28.80
CA GLU A 41 -15.99 -1.19 -29.32
C GLU A 41 -14.98 -0.92 -28.20
N THR A 42 -15.43 -0.37 -27.07
CA THR A 42 -14.53 -0.16 -25.92
C THR A 42 -14.13 -1.48 -25.25
N ALA A 43 -15.00 -2.49 -25.22
CA ALA A 43 -14.62 -3.83 -24.76
C ALA A 43 -13.50 -4.46 -25.61
N ALA A 44 -13.53 -4.25 -26.93
CA ALA A 44 -12.48 -4.74 -27.82
C ALA A 44 -11.12 -4.11 -27.45
N VAL A 45 -11.10 -2.82 -27.11
CA VAL A 45 -9.90 -2.12 -26.63
C VAL A 45 -9.42 -2.71 -25.31
N ILE A 46 -10.31 -2.87 -24.32
CA ILE A 46 -9.98 -3.47 -23.02
C ILE A 46 -9.36 -4.86 -23.18
N ARG A 47 -9.99 -5.72 -24.00
CA ARG A 47 -9.48 -7.08 -24.29
C ARG A 47 -8.13 -7.04 -24.97
N SER A 48 -7.94 -6.18 -25.98
CA SER A 48 -6.67 -6.06 -26.70
C SER A 48 -5.54 -5.58 -25.81
N ALA A 49 -5.83 -4.71 -24.83
CA ALA A 49 -4.83 -4.22 -23.89
C ALA A 49 -4.55 -5.20 -22.74
N GLY A 50 -5.38 -6.23 -22.54
CA GLY A 50 -5.23 -7.19 -21.45
C GLY A 50 -5.44 -6.58 -20.06
N VAL A 51 -6.27 -5.55 -19.94
CA VAL A 51 -6.59 -4.87 -18.67
C VAL A 51 -7.99 -5.24 -18.18
N ARG A 52 -8.27 -5.00 -16.89
CA ARG A 52 -9.62 -5.18 -16.33
C ARG A 52 -10.49 -3.98 -16.69
N GLY A 53 -11.65 -4.22 -17.29
CA GLY A 53 -12.58 -3.17 -17.71
C GLY A 53 -13.95 -3.26 -17.05
N ALA A 54 -14.60 -2.11 -16.91
CA ALA A 54 -15.96 -1.98 -16.45
C ALA A 54 -16.73 -0.95 -17.30
N ILE A 55 -18.03 -1.18 -17.50
CA ILE A 55 -18.93 -0.17 -18.05
C ILE A 55 -19.73 0.43 -16.91
N LYS A 56 -19.79 1.76 -16.90
CA LYS A 56 -20.64 2.49 -15.98
C LYS A 56 -21.85 3.12 -16.68
N LEU A 57 -23.03 2.86 -16.14
CA LEU A 57 -24.31 3.46 -16.55
C LEU A 57 -24.79 4.47 -15.49
N GLN A 58 -25.71 5.36 -15.87
CA GLN A 58 -26.33 6.32 -14.95
C GLN A 58 -27.84 6.06 -14.86
N PHE A 59 -28.34 5.79 -13.66
CA PHE A 59 -29.75 5.49 -13.42
C PHE A 59 -30.41 6.67 -12.70
N ARG A 60 -31.50 7.14 -13.28
CA ARG A 60 -32.37 8.18 -12.72
C ARG A 60 -33.80 7.76 -12.98
N ASP A 61 -34.62 7.70 -11.96
CA ASP A 61 -36.06 7.59 -12.17
C ASP A 61 -36.59 8.97 -12.55
N LEU A 62 -36.58 9.29 -13.85
CA LEU A 62 -36.86 10.66 -14.34
C LEU A 62 -38.24 11.19 -13.94
N ASP A 63 -39.20 10.32 -13.61
CA ASP A 63 -40.53 10.77 -13.20
C ASP A 63 -40.55 11.32 -11.77
N THR A 64 -39.70 10.81 -10.88
CA THR A 64 -39.54 11.26 -9.49
C THR A 64 -38.35 12.19 -9.31
N PHE A 65 -37.28 11.99 -10.07
CA PHE A 65 -36.04 12.77 -10.03
C PHE A 65 -36.22 14.20 -10.56
N ILE A 66 -37.04 14.39 -11.60
CA ILE A 66 -37.31 15.71 -12.16
C ILE A 66 -38.63 16.22 -11.59
N HIS A 67 -38.54 17.27 -10.77
CA HIS A 67 -39.72 17.93 -10.22
C HIS A 67 -40.72 18.33 -11.33
N PRO A 68 -42.03 18.07 -11.17
CA PRO A 68 -43.04 18.30 -12.21
C PRO A 68 -42.96 19.68 -12.88
N ASP A 69 -42.77 20.75 -12.10
CA ASP A 69 -42.70 22.13 -12.60
C ASP A 69 -41.52 22.38 -13.55
N PHE A 70 -40.47 21.57 -13.47
CA PHE A 70 -39.24 21.75 -14.26
C PHE A 70 -39.18 20.84 -15.48
N LYS A 71 -40.17 19.96 -15.74
CA LYS A 71 -40.13 19.02 -16.88
C LYS A 71 -40.05 19.72 -18.24
N ASN A 72 -40.60 20.92 -18.35
CA ASN A 72 -40.54 21.75 -19.56
C ASN A 72 -39.57 22.94 -19.43
N SER A 73 -38.81 23.02 -18.33
CA SER A 73 -37.88 24.12 -18.09
C SER A 73 -36.54 23.89 -18.79
N THR A 74 -35.95 24.96 -19.32
CA THR A 74 -34.58 24.98 -19.86
C THR A 74 -33.60 25.70 -18.94
N GLU A 75 -34.02 26.16 -17.76
CA GLU A 75 -33.15 26.86 -16.80
C GLU A 75 -32.02 25.95 -16.34
N ASN A 76 -32.34 24.70 -16.05
CA ASN A 76 -31.34 23.66 -15.85
C ASN A 76 -31.05 22.95 -17.18
N LYS A 77 -29.89 23.27 -17.78
CA LYS A 77 -29.43 22.69 -19.05
C LYS A 77 -29.39 21.15 -19.08
N HIS A 78 -29.37 20.49 -17.92
CA HIS A 78 -29.31 19.03 -17.83
C HIS A 78 -30.67 18.37 -17.98
N ILE A 79 -31.78 19.03 -17.61
CA ILE A 79 -33.13 18.44 -17.66
C ILE A 79 -33.52 18.05 -19.10
N PRO A 80 -33.40 18.95 -20.12
CA PRO A 80 -33.69 18.56 -21.51
C PRO A 80 -32.80 17.42 -22.01
N ARG A 81 -31.56 17.36 -21.54
CA ARG A 81 -30.63 16.27 -21.89
C ARG A 81 -31.06 14.94 -21.27
N PHE A 82 -31.49 14.94 -20.01
CA PHE A 82 -31.96 13.73 -19.34
C PHE A 82 -33.22 13.18 -20.02
N LEU A 83 -34.18 14.06 -20.32
CA LEU A 83 -35.43 13.67 -20.98
C LEU A 83 -35.18 13.15 -22.41
N SER A 84 -34.32 13.82 -23.20
CA SER A 84 -34.06 13.41 -24.59
C SER A 84 -33.24 12.12 -24.72
N THR A 85 -32.60 11.67 -23.63
CA THR A 85 -31.78 10.45 -23.62
C THR A 85 -32.37 9.35 -22.74
N ARG A 86 -33.64 9.46 -22.37
CA ARG A 86 -34.34 8.49 -21.52
C ARG A 86 -34.25 7.06 -22.08
N LEU A 87 -33.96 6.11 -21.20
CA LEU A 87 -34.07 4.67 -21.45
C LEU A 87 -34.99 4.05 -20.38
N SER A 88 -35.74 3.01 -20.73
CA SER A 88 -36.53 2.21 -19.80
C SER A 88 -35.66 1.21 -19.01
N GLU A 89 -36.22 0.60 -17.96
CA GLU A 89 -35.53 -0.45 -17.19
C GLU A 89 -35.10 -1.63 -18.09
N ASP A 90 -35.95 -2.08 -19.01
CA ASP A 90 -35.63 -3.16 -19.94
C ASP A 90 -34.50 -2.78 -20.91
N GLN A 91 -34.50 -1.54 -21.38
CA GLN A 91 -33.43 -1.03 -22.23
C GLN A 91 -32.09 -0.95 -21.47
N PHE A 92 -32.10 -0.55 -20.20
CA PHE A 92 -30.92 -0.61 -19.35
C PHE A 92 -30.49 -2.05 -19.06
N ARG A 93 -31.44 -2.99 -18.88
CA ARG A 93 -31.15 -4.43 -18.75
C ARG A 93 -30.36 -4.95 -19.95
N GLU A 94 -30.75 -4.59 -21.17
CA GLU A 94 -30.01 -4.96 -22.38
C GLU A 94 -28.55 -4.46 -22.37
N LEU A 95 -28.30 -3.25 -21.88
CA LEU A 95 -26.94 -2.68 -21.77
C LEU A 95 -26.11 -3.38 -20.69
N VAL A 96 -26.72 -3.69 -19.55
CA VAL A 96 -26.08 -4.47 -18.47
C VAL A 96 -25.71 -5.87 -18.96
N GLU A 97 -26.61 -6.54 -19.67
CA GLU A 97 -26.38 -7.87 -20.25
C GLU A 97 -25.31 -7.85 -21.35
N GLU A 98 -25.29 -6.82 -22.22
CA GLU A 98 -24.22 -6.65 -23.20
C GLU A 98 -22.87 -6.44 -22.51
N THR A 99 -22.81 -5.65 -21.43
CA THR A 99 -21.59 -5.47 -20.63
C THR A 99 -21.05 -6.80 -20.12
N ARG A 100 -21.91 -7.62 -19.52
CA ARG A 100 -21.54 -8.97 -19.04
C ARG A 100 -21.11 -9.89 -20.18
N ARG A 101 -21.82 -9.86 -21.32
CA ARG A 101 -21.49 -10.65 -22.51
C ARG A 101 -20.10 -10.31 -23.06
N GLN A 102 -19.68 -9.07 -22.92
CA GLN A 102 -18.34 -8.62 -23.30
C GLN A 102 -17.25 -8.94 -22.25
N GLY A 103 -17.62 -9.53 -21.11
CA GLY A 103 -16.70 -9.92 -20.03
C GLY A 103 -16.24 -8.75 -19.15
N MET A 104 -16.98 -7.63 -19.15
CA MET A 104 -16.68 -6.45 -18.32
C MET A 104 -17.53 -6.43 -17.07
N ILE A 105 -17.02 -5.75 -16.03
CA ILE A 105 -17.75 -5.54 -14.77
C ILE A 105 -18.87 -4.51 -14.99
N THR A 106 -20.03 -4.75 -14.38
CA THR A 106 -21.18 -3.86 -14.42
C THR A 106 -21.14 -2.85 -13.26
N ILE A 107 -21.15 -1.56 -13.59
CA ILE A 107 -21.22 -0.45 -12.63
C ILE A 107 -22.42 0.41 -12.97
N ALA A 108 -23.12 0.93 -11.95
CA ALA A 108 -24.13 1.96 -12.16
C ALA A 108 -24.04 3.06 -11.10
N THR A 109 -24.36 4.28 -11.53
CA THR A 109 -24.54 5.44 -10.67
C THR A 109 -26.04 5.70 -10.48
N PRO A 110 -26.65 5.27 -9.37
CA PRO A 110 -28.00 5.71 -9.02
C PRO A 110 -27.97 7.15 -8.51
N PHE A 111 -28.98 7.95 -8.84
CA PHE A 111 -29.15 9.32 -8.34
C PHE A 111 -30.36 9.49 -7.43
N ASP A 112 -31.09 8.40 -7.17
CA ASP A 112 -32.28 8.32 -6.32
C ASP A 112 -32.44 6.87 -5.82
N GLU A 113 -33.25 6.67 -4.77
CA GLU A 113 -33.44 5.37 -4.11
C GLU A 113 -34.10 4.34 -5.04
N ALA A 114 -35.05 4.76 -5.88
CA ALA A 114 -35.69 3.90 -6.88
C ALA A 114 -34.66 3.34 -7.89
N SER A 115 -33.65 4.15 -8.23
CA SER A 115 -32.53 3.75 -9.07
C SER A 115 -31.58 2.78 -8.35
N VAL A 116 -31.49 2.81 -7.02
CA VAL A 116 -30.78 1.77 -6.25
C VAL A 116 -31.54 0.44 -6.34
N ASP A 117 -32.86 0.46 -6.20
CA ASP A 117 -33.67 -0.76 -6.34
C ASP A 117 -33.56 -1.35 -7.75
N MET A 118 -33.57 -0.50 -8.78
CA MET A 118 -33.33 -0.92 -10.17
C MET A 118 -31.95 -1.54 -10.35
N LEU A 119 -30.91 -0.94 -9.78
CA LEU A 119 -29.54 -1.46 -9.80
C LEU A 119 -29.47 -2.89 -9.23
N GLU A 120 -30.17 -3.15 -8.12
CA GLU A 120 -30.25 -4.49 -7.52
C GLU A 120 -31.02 -5.48 -8.40
N ARG A 121 -32.19 -5.09 -8.95
CA ARG A 121 -32.97 -5.93 -9.88
C ARG A 121 -32.21 -6.30 -11.15
N LEU A 122 -31.36 -5.41 -11.64
CA LEU A 122 -30.50 -5.65 -12.80
C LEU A 122 -29.24 -6.46 -12.45
N GLY A 123 -28.97 -6.70 -11.17
CA GLY A 123 -27.83 -7.47 -10.68
C GLY A 123 -26.48 -6.78 -10.90
N VAL A 124 -26.45 -5.44 -10.96
CA VAL A 124 -25.21 -4.68 -11.14
C VAL A 124 -24.24 -4.99 -9.99
N GLU A 125 -22.95 -5.08 -10.31
CA GLU A 125 -21.92 -5.59 -9.39
C GLU A 125 -21.37 -4.51 -8.46
N ILE A 126 -21.20 -3.27 -8.94
CA ILE A 126 -20.62 -2.16 -8.17
C ILE A 126 -21.52 -0.93 -8.24
N VAL A 127 -21.71 -0.26 -7.09
CA VAL A 127 -22.41 1.02 -7.02
C VAL A 127 -21.40 2.17 -7.12
N LYS A 128 -21.63 3.12 -8.02
CA LYS A 128 -20.88 4.37 -8.08
C LYS A 128 -21.70 5.48 -7.43
N VAL A 129 -21.13 6.19 -6.47
CA VAL A 129 -21.69 7.47 -5.99
C VAL A 129 -21.04 8.61 -6.78
N ALA A 130 -21.86 9.45 -7.42
CA ALA A 130 -21.41 10.67 -8.08
C ALA A 130 -21.07 11.76 -7.06
N SER A 131 -20.19 12.69 -7.41
CA SER A 131 -19.79 13.79 -6.50
C SER A 131 -20.97 14.64 -6.03
N CYS A 132 -21.96 14.88 -6.90
CA CYS A 132 -23.16 15.63 -6.54
C CYS A 132 -24.09 14.88 -5.58
N SER A 133 -23.91 13.57 -5.42
CA SER A 133 -24.68 12.72 -4.51
C SER A 133 -23.85 12.25 -3.31
N ALA A 134 -22.59 12.70 -3.20
CA ALA A 134 -21.68 12.25 -2.13
C ALA A 134 -22.06 12.81 -0.75
N GLY A 135 -22.86 13.88 -0.70
CA GLY A 135 -23.49 14.40 0.53
C GLY A 135 -24.98 14.06 0.65
N ASP A 136 -25.52 13.21 -0.23
CA ASP A 136 -26.93 12.81 -0.23
C ASP A 136 -27.12 11.64 0.75
N TRP A 137 -27.28 11.97 2.04
CA TRP A 137 -27.32 10.96 3.11
C TRP A 137 -28.46 9.94 2.99
N PRO A 138 -29.71 10.31 2.61
CA PRO A 138 -30.76 9.33 2.32
C PRO A 138 -30.33 8.30 1.26
N LEU A 139 -29.77 8.77 0.14
CA LEU A 139 -29.28 7.88 -0.91
C LEU A 139 -28.10 7.02 -0.44
N LEU A 140 -27.15 7.59 0.31
CA LEU A 140 -26.01 6.83 0.85
C LEU A 140 -26.45 5.74 1.84
N ASP A 141 -27.47 6.00 2.65
CA ASP A 141 -28.05 5.00 3.56
C ASP A 141 -28.63 3.84 2.76
N ARG A 142 -29.47 4.13 1.77
CA ARG A 142 -30.03 3.10 0.88
C ARG A 142 -28.95 2.32 0.12
N ILE A 143 -27.90 2.98 -0.36
CA ILE A 143 -26.76 2.33 -1.03
C ILE A 143 -26.02 1.40 -0.08
N SER A 144 -25.84 1.79 1.18
CA SER A 144 -25.11 1.00 2.17
C SER A 144 -25.79 -0.34 2.50
N GLU A 145 -27.12 -0.39 2.41
CA GLU A 145 -27.93 -1.59 2.65
C GLU A 145 -27.79 -2.65 1.56
N THR A 146 -27.34 -2.27 0.36
CA THR A 146 -27.17 -3.21 -0.76
C THR A 146 -26.09 -4.28 -0.51
N GLY A 147 -25.17 -4.01 0.43
CA GLY A 147 -23.99 -4.86 0.68
C GLY A 147 -22.99 -4.93 -0.49
N LYS A 148 -23.20 -4.15 -1.57
CA LYS A 148 -22.35 -4.13 -2.75
C LYS A 148 -21.10 -3.25 -2.54
N PRO A 149 -20.00 -3.50 -3.27
CA PRO A 149 -18.88 -2.59 -3.33
C PRO A 149 -19.29 -1.20 -3.84
N VAL A 150 -18.71 -0.14 -3.26
CA VAL A 150 -19.04 1.25 -3.57
C VAL A 150 -17.82 2.02 -4.07
N ILE A 151 -17.97 2.81 -5.13
CA ILE A 151 -16.94 3.73 -5.62
C ILE A 151 -17.48 5.16 -5.49
N CYS A 152 -16.94 5.96 -4.58
CA CYS A 152 -17.45 7.30 -4.27
C CYS A 152 -16.56 8.41 -4.86
N SER A 153 -17.13 9.29 -5.69
CA SER A 153 -16.43 10.46 -6.23
C SER A 153 -16.55 11.66 -5.30
N THR A 154 -15.49 12.46 -5.21
CA THR A 154 -15.38 13.53 -4.20
C THR A 154 -15.12 14.91 -4.79
N ALA A 155 -15.52 15.17 -6.05
CA ALA A 155 -15.28 16.47 -6.68
C ALA A 155 -16.00 17.59 -5.91
N GLY A 156 -15.29 18.68 -5.65
CA GLY A 156 -15.85 19.85 -4.97
C GLY A 156 -16.00 19.71 -3.46
N LEU A 157 -15.80 18.51 -2.89
CA LEU A 157 -15.89 18.30 -1.45
C LEU A 157 -14.66 18.86 -0.71
N GLU A 158 -14.92 19.38 0.49
CA GLU A 158 -13.91 19.63 1.50
C GLU A 158 -13.44 18.33 2.14
N ILE A 159 -12.25 18.35 2.75
CA ILE A 159 -11.70 17.15 3.41
C ILE A 159 -12.59 16.66 4.55
N SER A 160 -13.26 17.57 5.27
CA SER A 160 -14.17 17.28 6.37
C SER A 160 -15.44 16.54 5.90
N GLU A 161 -15.89 16.78 4.67
CA GLU A 161 -17.01 16.08 4.06
C GLU A 161 -16.60 14.68 3.62
N VAL A 162 -15.40 14.54 3.05
CA VAL A 162 -14.81 13.23 2.73
C VAL A 162 -14.61 12.40 4.00
N ASP A 163 -14.16 13.00 5.11
CA ASP A 163 -14.02 12.32 6.41
C ASP A 163 -15.37 11.72 6.89
N ARG A 164 -16.48 12.45 6.71
CA ARG A 164 -17.83 11.97 7.06
C ARG A 164 -18.24 10.77 6.21
N ILE A 165 -17.97 10.80 4.91
CA ILE A 165 -18.26 9.70 3.98
C ILE A 165 -17.46 8.46 4.35
N VAL A 166 -16.16 8.62 4.60
CA VAL A 166 -15.26 7.53 5.02
C VAL A 166 -15.74 6.91 6.33
N SER A 167 -16.03 7.73 7.35
CA SER A 167 -16.56 7.26 8.63
C SER A 167 -17.89 6.51 8.46
N PHE A 168 -18.80 7.06 7.65
CA PHE A 168 -20.09 6.45 7.36
C PHE A 168 -19.95 5.04 6.76
N PHE A 169 -19.13 4.88 5.72
CA PHE A 169 -18.93 3.58 5.07
C PHE A 169 -18.17 2.60 5.95
N GLN A 170 -17.15 3.06 6.68
CA GLN A 170 -16.37 2.20 7.59
C GLN A 170 -17.24 1.66 8.74
N HIS A 171 -18.06 2.50 9.38
CA HIS A 171 -18.95 2.05 10.46
C HIS A 171 -20.00 1.02 10.02
N ARG A 172 -20.37 1.04 8.73
CA ARG A 172 -21.31 0.09 8.13
C ARG A 172 -20.63 -1.12 7.47
N GLY A 173 -19.29 -1.22 7.51
CA GLY A 173 -18.56 -2.33 6.92
C GLY A 173 -18.61 -2.39 5.39
N VAL A 174 -18.94 -1.27 4.73
CA VAL A 174 -19.03 -1.18 3.27
C VAL A 174 -17.63 -1.35 2.66
N HIS A 175 -17.51 -2.14 1.58
CA HIS A 175 -16.28 -2.19 0.78
C HIS A 175 -16.26 -1.03 -0.17
N PHE A 176 -15.35 -0.06 -0.03
CA PHE A 176 -15.39 1.13 -0.87
C PHE A 176 -14.04 1.65 -1.34
N ALA A 177 -14.09 2.41 -2.44
CA ALA A 177 -13.00 3.19 -2.98
C ALA A 177 -13.39 4.67 -3.07
N LEU A 178 -12.39 5.56 -2.98
CA LEU A 178 -12.55 7.01 -3.18
C LEU A 178 -11.96 7.42 -4.53
N MET A 179 -12.66 8.28 -5.27
CA MET A 179 -12.19 8.81 -6.54
C MET A 179 -11.91 10.30 -6.42
N HIS A 180 -10.63 10.68 -6.55
CA HIS A 180 -10.28 12.07 -6.84
C HIS A 180 -10.85 12.45 -8.21
N CYS A 181 -11.50 13.61 -8.28
CA CYS A 181 -12.04 14.15 -9.51
C CYS A 181 -12.32 15.65 -9.36
N VAL A 182 -12.55 16.30 -10.49
CA VAL A 182 -12.84 17.73 -10.58
C VAL A 182 -14.06 17.95 -11.45
N ALA A 183 -15.09 18.64 -10.97
CA ALA A 183 -16.36 18.81 -11.67
C ALA A 183 -16.32 19.96 -12.71
N MET A 184 -15.28 19.97 -13.57
CA MET A 184 -15.16 20.88 -14.71
C MET A 184 -15.08 20.06 -16.00
N TYR A 185 -15.84 20.44 -17.02
CA TYR A 185 -16.09 19.61 -18.20
C TYR A 185 -15.84 20.40 -19.50
N PRO A 186 -14.62 20.37 -20.08
CA PRO A 186 -13.46 19.63 -19.63
C PRO A 186 -12.68 20.33 -18.49
N THR A 187 -11.90 19.56 -17.73
CA THR A 187 -11.02 20.10 -16.67
C THR A 187 -9.68 20.52 -17.28
N PRO A 188 -9.25 21.80 -17.14
CA PRO A 188 -7.94 22.24 -17.62
C PRO A 188 -6.81 21.68 -16.76
N ASN A 189 -5.65 21.43 -17.36
CA ASN A 189 -4.53 20.74 -16.71
C ASN A 189 -4.08 21.37 -15.38
N ASN A 190 -4.04 22.70 -15.30
CA ASN A 190 -3.66 23.45 -14.10
C ASN A 190 -4.72 23.40 -12.97
N ARG A 191 -5.84 22.70 -13.18
CA ARG A 191 -6.91 22.53 -12.21
C ARG A 191 -7.23 21.07 -11.88
N LEU A 192 -6.44 20.11 -12.39
CA LEU A 192 -6.62 18.69 -12.10
C LEU A 192 -6.34 18.31 -10.63
N ASP A 193 -5.49 19.07 -9.93
CA ASP A 193 -5.20 18.94 -8.50
C ASP A 193 -4.84 17.50 -8.06
N LEU A 194 -4.00 16.81 -8.84
CA LEU A 194 -3.68 15.38 -8.66
C LEU A 194 -2.96 15.05 -7.35
N ASN A 195 -2.39 16.05 -6.65
CA ASN A 195 -1.81 15.85 -5.32
C ASN A 195 -2.87 15.42 -4.29
N ARG A 196 -4.17 15.66 -4.54
CA ARG A 196 -5.26 15.16 -3.70
C ARG A 196 -5.28 13.63 -3.60
N ILE A 197 -4.85 12.92 -4.65
CA ILE A 197 -4.74 11.45 -4.64
C ILE A 197 -3.82 11.00 -3.51
N GLU A 198 -2.64 11.62 -3.40
CA GLU A 198 -1.67 11.31 -2.35
C GLU A 198 -2.17 11.71 -0.96
N ILE A 199 -2.89 12.84 -0.85
CA ILE A 199 -3.53 13.27 0.41
C ILE A 199 -4.53 12.20 0.88
N PHE A 200 -5.41 11.72 0.00
CA PHE A 200 -6.39 10.68 0.34
C PHE A 200 -5.70 9.36 0.74
N ARG A 201 -4.69 8.92 -0.02
CA ARG A 201 -3.94 7.70 0.29
C ARG A 201 -3.28 7.77 1.67
N ASN A 202 -2.71 8.92 2.02
CA ASN A 202 -2.07 9.13 3.31
C ASN A 202 -3.08 9.23 4.47
N ARG A 203 -4.25 9.82 4.23
CA ARG A 203 -5.27 10.07 5.26
C ARG A 203 -6.16 8.84 5.52
N TYR A 204 -6.44 8.04 4.50
CA TYR A 204 -7.34 6.89 4.57
C TYR A 204 -6.62 5.58 4.19
N PRO A 205 -5.64 5.13 5.01
CA PRO A 205 -4.93 3.88 4.73
C PRO A 205 -5.90 2.69 4.66
N GLY A 206 -5.69 1.81 3.68
CA GLY A 206 -6.55 0.64 3.44
C GLY A 206 -7.78 0.92 2.55
N VAL A 207 -8.05 2.18 2.19
CA VAL A 207 -9.09 2.53 1.21
C VAL A 207 -8.43 2.72 -0.16
N THR A 208 -8.90 2.02 -1.20
CA THR A 208 -8.40 2.22 -2.56
C THR A 208 -8.73 3.63 -3.02
N VAL A 209 -7.73 4.35 -3.52
CA VAL A 209 -7.90 5.68 -4.11
C VAL A 209 -7.75 5.58 -5.62
N GLY A 210 -8.67 6.17 -6.35
CA GLY A 210 -8.66 6.24 -7.81
C GLY A 210 -8.78 7.67 -8.35
N PHE A 211 -8.86 7.76 -9.67
CA PHE A 211 -8.93 9.00 -10.43
C PHE A 211 -10.04 8.93 -11.47
N SER A 212 -11.07 9.76 -11.30
CA SER A 212 -12.13 9.96 -12.29
C SER A 212 -11.90 11.27 -13.00
N THR A 213 -11.73 11.24 -14.31
CA THR A 213 -11.29 12.42 -15.07
C THR A 213 -12.34 12.95 -16.03
N HIS A 214 -12.31 14.26 -16.18
CA HIS A 214 -13.06 15.03 -17.18
C HIS A 214 -12.10 15.88 -18.00
N GLU A 215 -10.81 15.53 -18.03
CA GLU A 215 -9.80 16.20 -18.85
C GLU A 215 -10.10 16.06 -20.35
N ASP A 216 -9.37 16.83 -21.17
CA ASP A 216 -9.38 16.67 -22.61
C ASP A 216 -9.06 15.21 -23.02
N PRO A 217 -9.88 14.56 -23.86
CA PRO A 217 -9.71 13.15 -24.21
C PRO A 217 -8.43 12.87 -25.02
N GLY A 218 -7.82 13.88 -25.63
CA GLY A 218 -6.52 13.81 -26.31
C GLY A 218 -5.31 13.97 -25.38
N ASN A 219 -5.51 14.26 -24.08
CA ASN A 219 -4.43 14.29 -23.11
C ASN A 219 -4.22 12.91 -22.47
N PHE A 220 -3.10 12.27 -22.79
CA PHE A 220 -2.74 10.93 -22.29
C PHE A 220 -1.72 10.95 -21.14
N GLN A 221 -1.14 12.11 -20.81
CA GLN A 221 -0.08 12.19 -19.80
C GLN A 221 -0.65 12.07 -18.37
N ILE A 222 -1.86 12.57 -18.16
CA ILE A 222 -2.44 12.74 -16.83
C ILE A 222 -2.69 11.42 -16.12
N VAL A 223 -3.12 10.38 -16.84
CA VAL A 223 -3.35 9.06 -16.24
C VAL A 223 -2.07 8.47 -15.63
N GLY A 224 -0.93 8.70 -16.29
CA GLY A 224 0.37 8.29 -15.77
C GLY A 224 0.76 9.07 -14.51
N VAL A 225 0.51 10.39 -14.47
CA VAL A 225 0.74 11.21 -13.28
C VAL A 225 -0.17 10.77 -12.12
N ALA A 226 -1.44 10.49 -12.40
CA ALA A 226 -2.39 9.99 -11.40
C ALA A 226 -1.96 8.63 -10.83
N TYR A 227 -1.50 7.71 -11.69
CA TYR A 227 -0.95 6.42 -11.26
C TYR A 227 0.29 6.60 -10.35
N ALA A 228 1.24 7.44 -10.78
CA ALA A 228 2.45 7.74 -10.01
C ALA A 228 2.14 8.39 -8.64
N ARG A 229 1.05 9.17 -8.54
CA ARG A 229 0.55 9.73 -7.27
C ARG A 229 -0.17 8.72 -6.38
N GLY A 230 -0.41 7.51 -6.87
CA GLY A 230 -0.98 6.41 -6.09
C GLY A 230 -2.41 6.03 -6.46
N ALA A 231 -2.99 6.55 -7.54
CA ALA A 231 -4.28 6.07 -8.01
C ALA A 231 -4.17 4.61 -8.47
N ARG A 232 -5.17 3.79 -8.14
CA ARG A 232 -5.25 2.37 -8.51
C ARG A 232 -6.53 2.00 -9.25
N LEU A 233 -7.43 2.95 -9.44
CA LEU A 233 -8.71 2.81 -10.11
C LEU A 233 -8.90 4.03 -11.02
N PHE A 234 -9.35 3.84 -12.26
CA PHE A 234 -9.39 4.94 -13.24
C PHE A 234 -10.73 5.00 -13.95
N GLU A 235 -11.29 6.19 -14.10
CA GLU A 235 -12.59 6.40 -14.76
C GLU A 235 -12.50 7.51 -15.81
N LYS A 236 -13.03 7.25 -17.01
CA LYS A 236 -13.11 8.24 -18.10
C LYS A 236 -14.42 8.07 -18.87
N HIS A 237 -15.03 9.18 -19.29
CA HIS A 237 -16.20 9.13 -20.16
C HIS A 237 -15.85 8.59 -21.53
N VAL A 238 -16.75 7.81 -22.11
CA VAL A 238 -16.55 7.18 -23.43
C VAL A 238 -17.76 7.35 -24.33
N GLY A 239 -17.53 7.34 -25.64
CA GLY A 239 -18.57 7.28 -26.65
C GLY A 239 -18.01 6.95 -28.01
N VAL A 240 -18.89 6.75 -28.99
CA VAL A 240 -18.50 6.47 -30.37
C VAL A 240 -19.10 7.56 -31.26
N PRO A 241 -18.30 8.38 -31.94
CA PRO A 241 -18.84 9.37 -32.86
C PRO A 241 -19.48 8.69 -34.08
N THR A 242 -20.49 9.34 -34.65
CA THR A 242 -21.08 8.99 -35.95
C THR A 242 -21.13 10.25 -36.83
N GLU A 243 -21.68 10.16 -38.04
CA GLU A 243 -21.91 11.35 -38.88
C GLU A 243 -22.83 12.36 -38.17
N GLU A 244 -23.79 11.87 -37.37
CA GLU A 244 -24.78 12.65 -36.62
C GLU A 244 -24.38 12.91 -35.16
N ILE A 245 -23.66 11.98 -34.53
CA ILE A 245 -23.31 12.04 -33.10
C ILE A 245 -21.90 12.59 -32.92
N LYS A 246 -21.82 13.81 -32.38
CA LYS A 246 -20.57 14.43 -31.94
C LYS A 246 -20.35 14.17 -30.45
N LEU A 247 -19.15 13.75 -30.08
CA LEU A 247 -18.77 13.61 -28.68
C LEU A 247 -18.63 14.98 -28.00
N ASN A 248 -18.93 15.01 -26.70
CA ASN A 248 -18.62 16.17 -25.88
C ASN A 248 -17.10 16.28 -25.64
N ALA A 249 -16.64 17.43 -25.16
CA ALA A 249 -15.22 17.76 -25.03
C ALA A 249 -14.45 16.99 -23.94
N TYR A 250 -15.08 16.02 -23.27
CA TYR A 250 -14.49 15.25 -22.17
C TYR A 250 -14.73 13.74 -22.28
N SER A 251 -15.34 13.27 -23.39
CA SER A 251 -15.54 11.84 -23.68
C SER A 251 -14.53 11.36 -24.71
N ALA A 252 -13.91 10.20 -24.44
CA ALA A 252 -12.93 9.58 -25.32
C ALA A 252 -13.60 8.63 -26.33
N SER A 253 -13.12 8.65 -27.58
CA SER A 253 -13.39 7.60 -28.56
C SER A 253 -12.66 6.29 -28.22
N PRO A 254 -13.01 5.14 -28.81
CA PRO A 254 -12.28 3.89 -28.61
C PRO A 254 -10.76 4.00 -28.87
N GLU A 255 -10.35 4.75 -29.89
CA GLU A 255 -8.93 4.97 -30.22
C GLU A 255 -8.21 5.79 -29.14
N GLN A 256 -8.91 6.79 -28.58
CA GLN A 256 -8.40 7.59 -27.47
C GLN A 256 -8.34 6.79 -26.18
N VAL A 257 -9.30 5.89 -25.93
CA VAL A 257 -9.25 4.93 -24.81
C VAL A 257 -8.05 4.00 -24.95
N ALA A 258 -7.76 3.49 -26.15
CA ALA A 258 -6.59 2.65 -26.38
C ALA A 258 -5.28 3.41 -26.05
N SER A 259 -5.17 4.66 -26.52
CA SER A 259 -4.02 5.53 -26.22
C SER A 259 -3.90 5.83 -24.73
N TRP A 260 -5.02 6.06 -24.04
CA TRP A 260 -5.08 6.31 -22.61
C TRP A 260 -4.63 5.09 -21.79
N ILE A 261 -5.05 3.88 -22.16
CA ILE A 261 -4.62 2.63 -21.51
C ILE A 261 -3.12 2.36 -21.77
N ALA A 262 -2.63 2.60 -22.99
CA ALA A 262 -1.21 2.47 -23.29
C ALA A 262 -0.33 3.42 -22.45
N ALA A 263 -0.78 4.66 -22.24
CA ALA A 263 -0.11 5.60 -21.36
C ALA A 263 -0.15 5.14 -19.89
N TYR A 264 -1.29 4.60 -19.42
CA TYR A 264 -1.37 3.96 -18.11
C TYR A 264 -0.37 2.81 -17.96
N GLN A 265 -0.31 1.87 -18.92
CA GLN A 265 0.60 0.72 -18.87
C GLN A 265 2.08 1.15 -18.90
N THR A 266 2.39 2.21 -19.66
CA THR A 266 3.72 2.83 -19.65
C THR A 266 4.07 3.33 -18.24
N ALA A 267 3.14 4.01 -17.56
CA ALA A 267 3.35 4.48 -16.20
C ALA A 267 3.48 3.32 -15.19
N VAL A 268 2.70 2.25 -15.35
CA VAL A 268 2.86 1.02 -14.54
C VAL A 268 4.27 0.46 -14.66
N GLY A 269 4.77 0.29 -15.89
CA GLY A 269 6.14 -0.20 -16.12
C GLY A 269 7.21 0.77 -15.60
N ALA A 270 7.04 2.07 -15.81
CA ALA A 270 8.01 3.09 -15.41
C ALA A 270 8.10 3.29 -13.88
N CYS A 271 6.99 3.16 -13.16
CA CYS A 271 6.98 3.25 -11.70
C CYS A 271 7.52 1.98 -11.02
N GLY A 272 7.49 0.83 -11.71
CA GLY A 272 7.93 -0.45 -11.16
C GLY A 272 6.98 -1.04 -10.11
N GLY A 273 7.45 -2.08 -9.41
CA GLY A 273 6.70 -2.74 -8.35
C GLY A 273 6.87 -2.08 -6.98
N GLU A 274 6.03 -2.47 -6.01
CA GLU A 274 6.09 -1.95 -4.63
C GLU A 274 7.28 -2.48 -3.83
N LYS A 275 7.90 -3.56 -4.29
CA LYS A 275 9.14 -4.11 -3.71
C LYS A 275 10.33 -3.63 -4.52
N LEU A 276 11.40 -3.25 -3.84
CA LEU A 276 12.70 -2.99 -4.46
C LEU A 276 13.07 -4.17 -5.36
N ALA A 277 13.26 -3.90 -6.65
CA ALA A 277 13.66 -4.91 -7.60
C ALA A 277 15.01 -5.51 -7.19
N LEU A 278 15.21 -6.78 -7.55
CA LEU A 278 16.54 -7.38 -7.50
C LEU A 278 17.48 -6.55 -8.37
N ARG A 279 18.74 -6.39 -7.92
CA ARG A 279 19.76 -5.64 -8.66
C ARG A 279 19.94 -6.25 -10.05
N ASP A 280 19.81 -5.41 -11.08
CA ASP A 280 20.02 -5.82 -12.45
C ASP A 280 21.52 -6.12 -12.71
N ALA A 281 21.81 -7.19 -13.45
CA ALA A 281 23.20 -7.63 -13.67
C ALA A 281 24.00 -6.64 -14.53
N GLU A 282 23.35 -5.99 -15.50
CA GLU A 282 23.95 -4.95 -16.32
C GLU A 282 24.24 -3.72 -15.45
N GLU A 283 23.28 -3.28 -14.63
CA GLU A 283 23.49 -2.17 -13.68
C GLU A 283 24.66 -2.45 -12.73
N VAL A 284 24.72 -3.66 -12.15
CA VAL A 284 25.85 -4.07 -11.28
C VAL A 284 27.18 -4.02 -12.03
N SER A 285 27.22 -4.47 -13.28
CA SER A 285 28.43 -4.42 -14.11
C SER A 285 28.87 -2.98 -14.39
N GLN A 286 27.94 -2.10 -14.77
CA GLN A 286 28.21 -0.68 -15.01
C GLN A 286 28.73 0.01 -13.75
N LEU A 287 28.10 -0.23 -12.59
CA LEU A 287 28.56 0.28 -11.32
C LEU A 287 29.98 -0.22 -10.99
N ARG A 288 30.26 -1.52 -11.18
CA ARG A 288 31.59 -2.09 -10.94
C ARG A 288 32.67 -1.44 -11.80
N ALA A 289 32.39 -1.12 -13.06
CA ALA A 289 33.34 -0.44 -13.95
C ALA A 289 33.76 0.96 -13.44
N LEU A 290 32.89 1.62 -12.66
CA LEU A 290 33.12 2.94 -12.07
C LEU A 290 33.64 2.89 -10.62
N MET A 291 33.65 1.71 -10.00
CA MET A 291 34.11 1.54 -8.63
C MET A 291 35.63 1.64 -8.52
N ARG A 292 36.10 2.11 -7.36
CA ARG A 292 37.52 2.04 -7.01
C ARG A 292 37.86 0.69 -6.39
N GLY A 293 38.98 0.12 -6.83
CA GLY A 293 39.64 -1.00 -6.18
C GLY A 293 40.71 -0.56 -5.17
N VAL A 294 41.16 -1.51 -4.35
CA VAL A 294 42.30 -1.34 -3.43
C VAL A 294 43.61 -1.72 -4.13
N PHE A 295 44.60 -0.84 -4.10
CA PHE A 295 45.93 -1.05 -4.69
C PHE A 295 47.02 -0.85 -3.64
N LEU A 296 48.13 -1.58 -3.77
CA LEU A 296 49.25 -1.53 -2.84
C LEU A 296 50.14 -0.31 -3.14
N ARG A 297 50.54 0.46 -2.13
CA ARG A 297 51.56 1.53 -2.28
C ARG A 297 52.98 1.01 -2.29
N LYS A 298 53.21 -0.16 -1.70
CA LYS A 298 54.52 -0.80 -1.52
C LYS A 298 54.37 -2.31 -1.60
N ASP A 299 55.47 -3.02 -1.80
CA ASP A 299 55.50 -4.48 -1.79
C ASP A 299 55.00 -5.04 -0.44
N ALA A 300 54.25 -6.13 -0.48
CA ALA A 300 53.65 -6.77 0.68
C ALA A 300 53.70 -8.30 0.55
N PRO A 301 54.49 -9.00 1.37
CA PRO A 301 54.47 -10.47 1.43
C PRO A 301 53.11 -11.04 1.84
N SER A 302 52.85 -12.31 1.54
CA SER A 302 51.69 -13.04 2.03
C SER A 302 51.62 -12.99 3.55
N ALA A 303 50.39 -12.98 4.08
CA ALA A 303 50.09 -12.82 5.50
C ALA A 303 50.53 -11.47 6.12
N THR A 304 51.00 -10.51 5.33
CA THR A 304 51.26 -9.14 5.82
C THR A 304 49.94 -8.48 6.21
N ARG A 305 49.90 -7.91 7.42
CA ARG A 305 48.83 -7.02 7.88
C ARG A 305 49.02 -5.65 7.23
N LEU A 306 47.98 -5.19 6.53
CA LEU A 306 47.97 -3.94 5.79
C LEU A 306 47.07 -2.91 6.50
N ASP A 307 47.55 -1.67 6.57
CA ASP A 307 46.78 -0.53 7.09
C ASP A 307 46.63 0.56 6.01
N ARG A 308 45.84 1.60 6.30
CA ARG A 308 45.51 2.66 5.34
C ARG A 308 46.72 3.29 4.64
N SER A 309 47.87 3.37 5.31
CA SER A 309 49.12 3.92 4.77
C SER A 309 49.79 3.03 3.73
N ASP A 310 49.44 1.74 3.66
CA ASP A 310 50.05 0.77 2.75
C ASP A 310 49.31 0.65 1.43
N ILE A 311 48.14 1.30 1.31
CA ILE A 311 47.24 1.17 0.18
C ILE A 311 46.75 2.52 -0.36
N TYR A 312 46.24 2.50 -1.58
CA TYR A 312 45.46 3.59 -2.18
C TYR A 312 44.24 3.04 -2.92
N PHE A 313 43.28 3.92 -3.20
CA PHE A 313 42.05 3.56 -3.92
C PHE A 313 42.05 4.25 -5.27
N ALA A 314 41.86 3.49 -6.35
CA ALA A 314 41.85 4.01 -7.72
C ALA A 314 40.85 3.23 -8.59
N VAL A 315 40.47 3.82 -9.73
CA VAL A 315 39.74 3.12 -10.81
C VAL A 315 40.75 2.62 -11.86
N PRO A 316 40.44 1.57 -12.64
CA PRO A 316 39.24 0.74 -12.57
C PRO A 316 39.32 -0.31 -11.44
N LEU A 317 38.16 -0.85 -11.06
CA LEU A 317 38.08 -2.08 -10.28
C LEU A 317 38.31 -3.28 -11.21
N HIS A 318 39.31 -4.11 -10.92
CA HIS A 318 39.59 -5.33 -11.66
C HIS A 318 38.71 -6.51 -11.21
N ALA A 319 38.64 -7.54 -12.04
CA ALA A 319 38.06 -8.83 -11.64
C ALA A 319 38.80 -9.37 -10.41
N ASP A 320 38.06 -9.94 -9.46
CA ASP A 320 38.58 -10.48 -8.19
C ASP A 320 39.38 -9.50 -7.32
N GLN A 321 39.21 -8.19 -7.51
CA GLN A 321 39.81 -7.16 -6.67
C GLN A 321 38.89 -6.78 -5.50
N LEU A 322 39.47 -6.54 -4.34
CA LEU A 322 38.78 -5.98 -3.19
C LEU A 322 38.35 -4.53 -3.52
N THR A 323 37.08 -4.21 -3.31
CA THR A 323 36.60 -2.84 -3.53
C THR A 323 37.05 -1.92 -2.39
N SER A 324 37.16 -0.62 -2.66
CA SER A 324 37.46 0.34 -1.59
C SER A 324 36.41 0.37 -0.46
N GLY A 325 35.18 -0.10 -0.73
CA GLY A 325 34.10 -0.17 0.27
C GLY A 325 34.19 -1.39 1.20
N GLU A 326 34.92 -2.42 0.81
CA GLU A 326 35.15 -3.63 1.61
C GLU A 326 36.41 -3.53 2.48
N TRP A 327 37.30 -2.57 2.19
CA TRP A 327 38.54 -2.35 2.92
C TRP A 327 38.33 -2.05 4.41
N LYS A 328 39.18 -2.65 5.25
CA LYS A 328 39.36 -2.26 6.66
C LYS A 328 40.83 -2.31 7.05
N ASP A 329 41.24 -1.45 7.98
CA ASP A 329 42.57 -1.53 8.58
C ASP A 329 42.78 -2.90 9.25
N GLY A 330 43.98 -3.46 9.11
CA GLY A 330 44.30 -4.82 9.50
C GLY A 330 43.94 -5.90 8.48
N THR A 331 43.52 -5.55 7.26
CA THR A 331 43.34 -6.52 6.16
C THR A 331 44.65 -7.25 5.88
N THR A 332 44.58 -8.58 5.77
CA THR A 332 45.77 -9.42 5.62
C THR A 332 45.90 -9.90 4.17
N ALA A 333 47.08 -9.70 3.57
CA ALA A 333 47.38 -10.15 2.21
C ALA A 333 47.26 -11.68 2.07
N ASP A 334 46.59 -12.15 1.01
CA ASP A 334 46.45 -13.57 0.68
C ASP A 334 47.67 -14.16 -0.02
N ARG A 335 48.48 -13.31 -0.67
CA ARG A 335 49.69 -13.69 -1.41
C ARG A 335 50.73 -12.56 -1.37
N ASP A 336 51.87 -12.77 -1.99
CA ASP A 336 52.85 -11.71 -2.24
C ASP A 336 52.33 -10.74 -3.30
N TYR A 337 52.42 -9.44 -3.01
CA TYR A 337 52.03 -8.33 -3.88
C TYR A 337 53.20 -7.36 -4.10
N ARG A 338 53.26 -6.77 -5.28
CA ARG A 338 54.14 -5.63 -5.58
C ARG A 338 53.42 -4.29 -5.46
N ALA A 339 54.19 -3.21 -5.30
CA ALA A 339 53.66 -1.85 -5.37
C ALA A 339 52.88 -1.63 -6.69
N GLY A 340 51.68 -1.06 -6.57
CA GLY A 340 50.75 -0.82 -7.68
C GLY A 340 49.84 -1.99 -8.03
N GLU A 341 50.02 -3.19 -7.46
CA GLU A 341 49.14 -4.33 -7.74
C GLU A 341 47.76 -4.18 -7.09
N PRO A 342 46.69 -4.72 -7.72
CA PRO A 342 45.36 -4.77 -7.14
C PRO A 342 45.29 -5.82 -6.02
N LEU A 343 44.88 -5.41 -4.82
CA LEU A 343 44.63 -6.33 -3.71
C LEU A 343 43.39 -7.17 -4.02
N ARG A 344 43.52 -8.50 -3.99
CA ARG A 344 42.42 -9.40 -4.34
C ARG A 344 41.33 -9.42 -3.27
N ALA A 345 40.11 -9.74 -3.68
CA ALA A 345 38.97 -9.98 -2.79
C ALA A 345 39.20 -11.18 -1.85
N ALA A 346 40.14 -12.07 -2.17
CA ALA A 346 40.58 -13.17 -1.31
C ALA A 346 41.42 -12.70 -0.10
N ALA A 347 41.88 -11.45 -0.07
CA ALA A 347 42.54 -10.87 1.10
C ALA A 347 41.60 -10.95 2.32
N ARG A 348 42.16 -11.31 3.48
CA ARG A 348 41.37 -11.51 4.69
C ARG A 348 41.08 -10.17 5.35
N VAL A 349 39.89 -9.64 5.09
CA VAL A 349 39.38 -8.45 5.79
C VAL A 349 38.94 -8.84 7.21
N PRO A 350 39.30 -8.07 8.26
CA PRO A 350 38.81 -8.31 9.60
C PRO A 350 37.28 -8.35 9.66
N ALA A 351 36.75 -9.51 10.02
CA ALA A 351 35.33 -9.73 10.23
C ALA A 351 34.98 -9.49 11.70
N ASP A 352 33.82 -8.90 11.94
CA ASP A 352 33.18 -8.84 13.24
C ASP A 352 31.74 -9.32 13.04
N PRO A 353 31.52 -10.64 13.03
CA PRO A 353 30.21 -11.23 12.70
C PRO A 353 29.12 -10.75 13.67
N ARG A 354 29.43 -10.68 14.97
CA ARG A 354 28.52 -10.16 16.00
C ARG A 354 28.07 -8.74 15.66
N ARG A 355 28.99 -7.84 15.33
CA ARG A 355 28.67 -6.47 14.92
C ARG A 355 27.83 -6.42 13.65
N GLN A 356 28.12 -7.23 12.65
CA GLN A 356 27.37 -7.24 11.39
C GLN A 356 25.91 -7.65 11.60
N ILE A 357 25.66 -8.66 12.43
CA ILE A 357 24.30 -9.12 12.75
C ILE A 357 23.52 -8.03 13.48
N ILE A 358 24.10 -7.45 14.54
CA ILE A 358 23.48 -6.38 15.33
C ILE A 358 23.21 -5.15 14.44
N TYR A 359 24.18 -4.76 13.62
CA TYR A 359 24.04 -3.63 12.69
C TYR A 359 22.90 -3.85 11.70
N GLY A 360 22.83 -5.04 11.08
CA GLY A 360 21.75 -5.41 10.17
C GLY A 360 20.38 -5.40 10.84
N ALA A 361 20.28 -5.90 12.08
CA ALA A 361 19.06 -5.88 12.87
C ALA A 361 18.57 -4.45 13.16
N ILE A 362 19.47 -3.53 13.53
CA ILE A 362 19.12 -2.12 13.78
C ILE A 362 18.58 -1.45 12.53
N HIS A 363 19.22 -1.62 11.38
CA HIS A 363 18.76 -1.01 10.13
C HIS A 363 17.43 -1.56 9.67
N ALA A 364 17.22 -2.87 9.79
CA ALA A 364 15.94 -3.48 9.48
C ALA A 364 14.83 -2.93 10.39
N ALA A 365 15.07 -2.85 11.70
CA ALA A 365 14.09 -2.29 12.64
C ALA A 365 13.80 -0.80 12.39
N LYS A 366 14.83 0.01 12.09
CA LYS A 366 14.65 1.42 11.66
C LYS A 366 13.82 1.52 10.39
N GLY A 367 14.06 0.64 9.41
CA GLY A 367 13.27 0.55 8.18
C GLY A 367 11.79 0.33 8.49
N MET A 368 11.48 -0.69 9.28
CA MET A 368 10.10 -1.01 9.67
C MET A 368 9.41 0.13 10.45
N LEU A 369 10.13 0.79 11.37
CA LEU A 369 9.60 1.94 12.11
C LEU A 369 9.29 3.12 11.17
N ASN A 370 10.17 3.39 10.21
CA ASN A 370 9.97 4.46 9.22
C ASN A 370 8.81 4.15 8.27
N GLU A 371 8.70 2.92 7.78
CA GLU A 371 7.59 2.45 6.94
C GLU A 371 6.25 2.58 7.68
N ALA A 372 6.22 2.21 8.96
CA ALA A 372 5.07 2.36 9.83
C ALA A 372 4.82 3.81 10.28
N ARG A 373 5.72 4.75 9.96
CA ARG A 373 5.71 6.15 10.44
C ARG A 373 5.63 6.27 11.97
N ILE A 374 6.30 5.37 12.67
CA ILE A 374 6.35 5.34 14.14
C ILE A 374 7.62 6.06 14.59
N PRO A 375 7.52 7.30 15.11
CA PRO A 375 8.68 7.99 15.66
C PRO A 375 9.11 7.34 16.97
N VAL A 376 10.41 7.16 17.14
CA VAL A 376 11.01 6.83 18.45
C VAL A 376 11.42 8.14 19.11
N GLY A 377 11.10 8.29 20.40
CA GLY A 377 11.44 9.48 21.18
C GLY A 377 12.95 9.72 21.30
N VAL A 378 13.36 10.73 22.07
CA VAL A 378 14.80 11.01 22.31
C VAL A 378 15.35 10.31 23.56
N GLU A 379 14.47 9.93 24.48
CA GLU A 379 14.79 9.20 25.71
C GLU A 379 14.26 7.77 25.61
N PHE A 380 15.15 6.82 25.33
CA PHE A 380 14.84 5.40 25.27
C PHE A 380 16.12 4.58 25.46
N ASN A 381 15.94 3.32 25.82
CA ASN A 381 17.01 2.32 25.72
C ASN A 381 16.62 1.30 24.65
N VAL A 382 17.60 0.73 23.96
CA VAL A 382 17.33 -0.38 23.03
C VAL A 382 18.12 -1.61 23.46
N GLU A 383 17.45 -2.75 23.39
CA GLU A 383 18.00 -4.05 23.68
C GLU A 383 17.60 -5.02 22.56
N LEU A 384 18.55 -5.85 22.12
CA LEU A 384 18.25 -7.00 21.27
C LEU A 384 18.12 -8.21 22.20
N SER A 385 16.96 -8.85 22.18
CA SER A 385 16.71 -10.11 22.89
C SER A 385 16.99 -11.27 21.95
N HIS A 386 17.96 -12.13 22.29
CA HIS A 386 18.45 -13.25 21.46
C HIS A 386 18.70 -14.50 22.32
N HIS A 387 17.65 -15.23 22.70
CA HIS A 387 17.73 -16.32 23.68
C HIS A 387 18.59 -17.53 23.28
N TYR A 388 18.92 -17.64 22.00
CA TYR A 388 19.71 -18.73 21.44
C TYR A 388 20.99 -18.21 20.78
N GLY A 389 21.52 -17.06 21.23
CA GLY A 389 22.72 -16.44 20.69
C GLY A 389 22.41 -15.41 19.58
N VAL A 390 23.27 -14.40 19.48
CA VAL A 390 23.09 -13.27 18.57
C VAL A 390 23.11 -13.70 17.10
N GLU A 391 23.84 -14.75 16.77
CA GLU A 391 23.88 -15.40 15.45
C GLU A 391 22.51 -15.90 14.99
N ASN A 392 21.64 -16.27 15.93
CA ASN A 392 20.29 -16.75 15.68
C ASN A 392 19.22 -15.66 15.80
N PHE A 393 19.62 -14.39 16.02
CA PHE A 393 18.67 -13.29 16.26
C PHE A 393 17.61 -13.19 15.15
N ARG A 394 17.95 -13.44 13.88
CA ARG A 394 17.01 -13.39 12.76
C ARG A 394 15.93 -14.47 12.79
N GLU A 395 16.17 -15.58 13.46
CA GLU A 395 15.21 -16.67 13.60
C GLU A 395 14.44 -16.55 14.91
N VAL A 396 15.16 -16.26 16.00
CA VAL A 396 14.59 -16.11 17.33
C VAL A 396 15.13 -14.86 17.99
N GLY A 397 14.26 -13.85 18.07
CA GLY A 397 14.60 -12.60 18.72
C GLY A 397 13.50 -11.55 18.62
N VAL A 398 13.75 -10.46 19.31
CA VAL A 398 12.96 -9.22 19.22
C VAL A 398 13.84 -8.04 19.60
N MET A 399 13.70 -6.94 18.89
CA MET A 399 14.27 -5.66 19.32
C MET A 399 13.28 -4.97 20.25
N ILE A 400 13.76 -4.59 21.42
CA ILE A 400 12.98 -3.96 22.48
C ILE A 400 13.48 -2.53 22.65
N ILE A 401 12.58 -1.56 22.49
CA ILE A 401 12.83 -0.14 22.71
C ILE A 401 12.07 0.25 23.97
N ASP A 402 12.78 0.34 25.09
CA ASP A 402 12.22 0.78 26.37
C ASP A 402 12.01 2.29 26.35
N CYS A 403 10.75 2.72 26.25
CA CYS A 403 10.38 4.14 26.26
C CYS A 403 10.15 4.65 27.68
N ILE A 404 9.44 3.88 28.50
CA ILE A 404 9.08 4.26 29.88
C ILE A 404 9.18 3.02 30.76
N ASN A 405 9.77 3.15 31.94
CA ASN A 405 9.68 2.15 33.01
C ASN A 405 9.62 2.84 34.38
N ARG A 406 8.39 3.02 34.89
CA ARG A 406 8.07 3.61 36.20
C ARG A 406 7.10 2.67 36.91
N GLU A 407 6.04 3.17 37.54
CA GLU A 407 4.89 2.36 38.01
C GLU A 407 4.18 1.63 36.85
N TYR A 408 4.33 2.16 35.63
CA TYR A 408 3.92 1.55 34.37
C TYR A 408 5.09 1.54 33.38
N CYS A 409 5.02 0.64 32.41
CA CYS A 409 6.02 0.46 31.38
C CYS A 409 5.37 0.61 30.00
N LYS A 410 6.12 1.23 29.09
CA LYS A 410 5.83 1.26 27.66
C LYS A 410 7.08 0.86 26.90
N LYS A 411 6.95 -0.16 26.05
CA LYS A 411 8.00 -0.58 25.12
C LYS A 411 7.47 -0.63 23.71
N LEU A 412 8.31 -0.31 22.73
CA LEU A 412 8.09 -0.71 21.34
C LEU A 412 8.88 -1.99 21.08
N LEU A 413 8.21 -2.99 20.52
CA LEU A 413 8.80 -4.25 20.10
C LEU A 413 8.79 -4.31 18.57
N VAL A 414 9.92 -4.69 18.00
CA VAL A 414 10.08 -4.88 16.56
C VAL A 414 10.56 -6.31 16.32
N GLN A 415 9.71 -7.11 15.68
CA GLN A 415 10.08 -8.42 15.15
C GLN A 415 10.25 -8.33 13.64
N LEU A 416 11.44 -8.69 13.16
CA LEU A 416 11.76 -8.81 11.75
C LEU A 416 10.96 -9.96 11.10
N PRO A 417 10.77 -9.96 9.77
CA PRO A 417 10.07 -11.03 9.07
C PRO A 417 10.67 -12.42 9.38
N GLY A 418 9.81 -13.38 9.72
CA GLY A 418 10.19 -14.75 10.06
C GLY A 418 10.66 -14.97 11.50
N GLN A 419 10.75 -13.91 12.32
CA GLN A 419 11.21 -14.03 13.70
C GLN A 419 10.17 -14.67 14.63
N ARG A 420 10.69 -15.39 15.63
CA ARG A 420 9.95 -15.98 16.74
C ARG A 420 10.46 -15.44 18.07
N HIS A 421 9.65 -15.54 19.10
CA HIS A 421 10.03 -15.31 20.48
C HIS A 421 9.66 -16.51 21.35
N PRO A 422 10.53 -16.95 22.27
CA PRO A 422 10.28 -18.16 23.05
C PRO A 422 9.07 -18.03 23.98
N SER A 423 8.53 -19.20 24.36
CA SER A 423 7.49 -19.35 25.37
C SER A 423 8.00 -18.86 26.74
N HIS A 424 7.28 -17.89 27.31
CA HIS A 424 7.61 -17.30 28.59
C HIS A 424 6.36 -16.81 29.34
N TYR A 425 6.54 -16.52 30.62
CA TYR A 425 5.54 -15.82 31.43
C TYR A 425 6.21 -14.85 32.41
N HIS A 426 5.39 -14.00 33.00
CA HIS A 426 5.77 -13.02 34.01
C HIS A 426 5.02 -13.25 35.33
N LYS A 427 5.69 -13.19 36.49
CA LYS A 427 5.04 -13.38 37.80
C LYS A 427 4.47 -12.08 38.35
N LYS A 428 5.22 -10.99 38.20
CA LYS A 428 4.88 -9.66 38.75
C LYS A 428 4.21 -8.79 37.70
N LYS A 429 4.66 -8.87 36.45
CA LYS A 429 4.21 -8.02 35.35
C LYS A 429 2.93 -8.55 34.71
N GLU A 430 1.93 -7.69 34.59
CA GLU A 430 0.83 -7.87 33.63
C GLU A 430 1.14 -7.01 32.40
N GLU A 431 0.91 -7.53 31.21
CA GLU A 431 1.18 -6.79 29.98
C GLU A 431 0.04 -6.86 28.98
N THR A 432 -0.03 -5.83 28.15
CA THR A 432 -0.96 -5.73 27.03
C THR A 432 -0.16 -5.44 25.79
N PHE A 433 -0.35 -6.26 24.77
CA PHE A 433 0.16 -5.98 23.43
C PHE A 433 -0.86 -5.17 22.65
N GLN A 434 -0.42 -4.07 22.05
CA GLN A 434 -1.18 -3.35 21.04
C GLN A 434 -0.40 -3.35 19.72
N MET A 435 -1.03 -3.84 18.66
CA MET A 435 -0.42 -3.88 17.34
C MET A 435 -0.41 -2.48 16.71
N LEU A 436 0.75 -2.05 16.23
CA LEU A 436 0.92 -0.76 15.54
C LEU A 436 1.04 -0.96 14.03
N SER A 437 1.78 -1.98 13.59
CA SER A 437 1.97 -2.32 12.17
C SER A 437 2.33 -3.79 11.99
N GLY A 438 2.04 -4.34 10.82
CA GLY A 438 2.30 -5.74 10.47
C GLY A 438 1.29 -6.72 11.06
N VAL A 439 1.67 -8.00 11.10
CA VAL A 439 0.85 -9.10 11.61
C VAL A 439 1.64 -9.87 12.66
N LEU A 440 1.04 -10.07 13.83
CA LEU A 440 1.64 -10.81 14.93
C LEU A 440 0.76 -12.02 15.25
N GLU A 441 1.36 -13.20 15.20
CA GLU A 441 0.74 -14.42 15.67
C GLU A 441 1.15 -14.64 17.12
N LEU A 442 0.17 -14.91 17.99
CA LEU A 442 0.41 -15.24 19.39
C LEU A 442 -0.23 -16.57 19.76
N GLU A 443 0.39 -17.24 20.72
CA GLU A 443 -0.19 -18.37 21.42
C GLU A 443 -0.19 -18.08 22.92
N ILE A 444 -1.35 -18.18 23.56
CA ILE A 444 -1.57 -17.97 25.00
C ILE A 444 -2.27 -19.20 25.55
N GLU A 445 -1.67 -19.91 26.52
CA GLU A 445 -2.21 -21.17 27.08
C GLU A 445 -2.63 -22.19 25.98
N GLY A 446 -1.87 -22.25 24.89
CA GLY A 446 -2.16 -23.12 23.73
C GLY A 446 -3.20 -22.58 22.74
N PHE A 447 -3.87 -21.46 23.02
CA PHE A 447 -4.81 -20.82 22.10
C PHE A 447 -4.10 -19.84 21.17
N ARG A 448 -4.31 -20.01 19.86
CA ARG A 448 -3.72 -19.12 18.84
C ARG A 448 -4.61 -17.93 18.55
N LYS A 449 -3.99 -16.76 18.38
CA LYS A 449 -4.66 -15.52 17.98
C LYS A 449 -3.75 -14.72 17.04
N THR A 450 -4.32 -14.29 15.92
CA THR A 450 -3.67 -13.35 14.99
C THR A 450 -4.09 -11.93 15.36
N LEU A 451 -3.11 -11.04 15.54
CA LEU A 451 -3.33 -9.61 15.78
C LEU A 451 -2.93 -8.80 14.55
N TYR A 452 -3.79 -7.84 14.21
CA TYR A 452 -3.58 -6.83 13.17
C TYR A 452 -3.46 -5.45 13.79
N ALA A 453 -2.94 -4.46 13.05
CA ALA A 453 -2.86 -3.08 13.52
C ALA A 453 -4.16 -2.58 14.18
N GLY A 454 -4.04 -2.02 15.38
CA GLY A 454 -5.18 -1.58 16.21
C GLY A 454 -5.70 -2.64 17.20
N ASP A 455 -5.40 -3.92 17.00
CA ASP A 455 -5.79 -4.97 17.96
C ASP A 455 -5.03 -4.88 19.26
N THR A 456 -5.71 -5.31 20.33
CA THR A 456 -5.15 -5.42 21.67
C THR A 456 -5.30 -6.84 22.22
N LEU A 457 -4.34 -7.26 23.04
CA LEU A 457 -4.36 -8.53 23.74
C LEU A 457 -3.69 -8.39 25.10
N VAL A 458 -4.44 -8.66 26.16
CA VAL A 458 -3.93 -8.69 27.53
C VAL A 458 -3.36 -10.07 27.83
N VAL A 459 -2.17 -10.10 28.42
CA VAL A 459 -1.52 -11.29 28.97
C VAL A 459 -1.45 -11.13 30.50
N PRO A 460 -2.31 -11.86 31.24
CA PRO A 460 -2.30 -11.83 32.69
C PRO A 460 -1.00 -12.38 33.28
N ARG A 461 -0.75 -12.05 34.56
CA ARG A 461 0.36 -12.62 35.33
C ARG A 461 0.26 -14.15 35.38
N GLY A 462 1.40 -14.83 35.27
CA GLY A 462 1.50 -16.28 35.36
C GLY A 462 1.11 -17.04 34.09
N VAL A 463 0.71 -16.33 33.04
CA VAL A 463 0.18 -16.94 31.80
C VAL A 463 1.30 -17.16 30.79
N TRP A 464 1.41 -18.40 30.31
CA TRP A 464 2.38 -18.77 29.28
C TRP A 464 1.97 -18.20 27.93
N HIS A 465 2.90 -17.54 27.28
CA HIS A 465 2.69 -16.99 25.96
C HIS A 465 3.97 -16.99 25.11
N ARG A 466 3.77 -17.03 23.80
CA ARG A 466 4.79 -16.83 22.77
C ARG A 466 4.21 -16.10 21.58
N PHE A 467 5.09 -15.50 20.77
CA PHE A 467 4.67 -14.75 19.60
C PHE A 467 5.68 -14.88 18.46
N TRP A 468 5.20 -14.74 17.23
CA TRP A 468 6.00 -14.77 16.01
C TRP A 468 5.35 -13.97 14.89
N THR A 469 6.11 -13.73 13.82
CA THR A 469 5.60 -13.05 12.64
C THR A 469 6.24 -13.60 11.37
N ASP A 470 5.43 -13.79 10.32
CA ASP A 470 5.93 -14.20 9.01
C ASP A 470 6.38 -12.99 8.17
N THR A 471 5.71 -11.85 8.35
CA THR A 471 5.87 -10.64 7.52
C THR A 471 6.57 -9.48 8.21
N GLY A 472 6.81 -9.59 9.52
CA GLY A 472 7.33 -8.53 10.37
C GLY A 472 6.20 -7.82 11.14
N ALA A 473 6.51 -7.39 12.35
CA ALA A 473 5.57 -6.72 13.24
C ALA A 473 6.24 -5.60 14.04
N VAL A 474 5.50 -4.49 14.21
CA VAL A 474 5.79 -3.45 15.20
C VAL A 474 4.59 -3.35 16.14
N PHE A 475 4.82 -3.54 17.42
CA PHE A 475 3.78 -3.55 18.44
C PHE A 475 4.30 -2.94 19.73
N GLU A 476 3.40 -2.43 20.57
CA GLU A 476 3.76 -1.92 21.87
C GLU A 476 3.36 -2.87 23.00
N GLU A 477 4.22 -2.96 24.00
CA GLU A 477 3.90 -3.56 25.29
C GLU A 477 3.58 -2.41 26.25
N VAL A 478 2.34 -2.38 26.73
CA VAL A 478 1.91 -1.55 27.85
C VAL A 478 1.75 -2.47 29.05
N SER A 479 2.51 -2.22 30.10
CA SER A 479 2.56 -3.13 31.25
C SER A 479 2.71 -2.41 32.57
N THR A 480 2.53 -3.13 33.68
CA THR A 480 3.05 -2.69 34.98
C THR A 480 4.58 -2.63 34.95
N THR A 481 5.22 -2.06 35.98
CA THR A 481 6.69 -1.98 36.08
C THR A 481 7.42 -3.24 35.60
N HIS A 482 8.39 -3.06 34.71
CA HIS A 482 9.27 -4.14 34.26
C HIS A 482 10.40 -4.35 35.26
N PHE A 483 10.57 -5.60 35.70
CA PHE A 483 11.68 -6.06 36.53
C PHE A 483 12.57 -7.02 35.75
N ASN A 484 13.89 -6.85 35.85
CA ASN A 484 14.87 -7.66 35.11
C ASN A 484 14.85 -9.16 35.46
N ASP A 485 14.26 -9.53 36.60
CA ASP A 485 14.19 -10.89 37.16
C ASP A 485 12.81 -11.55 36.98
N ASP A 486 11.91 -10.97 36.19
CA ASP A 486 10.51 -11.40 36.10
C ASP A 486 10.14 -12.12 34.80
N SER A 487 11.11 -12.59 34.01
CA SER A 487 10.85 -13.42 32.81
C SER A 487 11.27 -14.87 33.06
N PHE A 488 10.30 -15.78 32.97
CA PHE A 488 10.51 -17.22 33.14
C PHE A 488 10.27 -17.93 31.82
N TYR A 489 11.20 -18.79 31.39
CA TYR A 489 11.17 -19.47 30.09
C TYR A 489 10.88 -20.96 30.25
N GLU A 490 10.16 -21.52 29.29
CA GLU A 490 9.83 -22.94 29.26
C GLU A 490 11.06 -23.80 28.92
N ASP A 491 11.91 -23.28 28.02
CA ASP A 491 13.19 -23.90 27.67
C ASP A 491 14.18 -23.81 28.85
N ARG A 492 14.61 -24.97 29.35
CA ARG A 492 15.52 -25.07 30.50
C ARG A 492 16.91 -24.50 30.24
N THR A 493 17.37 -24.49 28.99
CA THR A 493 18.66 -23.93 28.58
C THR A 493 18.61 -22.41 28.71
N VAL A 494 17.57 -21.80 28.15
CA VAL A 494 17.32 -20.35 28.25
C VAL A 494 17.06 -19.93 29.70
N ALA A 495 16.30 -20.73 30.46
CA ALA A 495 15.98 -20.42 31.84
C ALA A 495 17.19 -20.39 32.78
N ARG A 496 18.27 -21.12 32.45
CA ARG A 496 19.52 -21.15 33.22
C ARG A 496 20.54 -20.12 32.76
N MET A 497 20.32 -19.50 31.60
CA MET A 497 21.25 -18.56 30.99
C MET A 497 21.19 -17.18 31.68
N PRO A 498 22.33 -16.59 32.06
CA PRO A 498 22.41 -15.21 32.53
C PRO A 498 21.74 -14.24 31.56
N ARG A 499 21.12 -13.17 32.09
CA ARG A 499 20.42 -12.17 31.27
C ARG A 499 21.34 -11.51 30.25
N GLU A 500 22.58 -11.25 30.63
CA GLU A 500 23.63 -10.63 29.80
C GLU A 500 24.05 -11.49 28.61
N ASP A 501 23.94 -12.82 28.70
CA ASP A 501 24.30 -13.72 27.60
C ASP A 501 23.21 -13.80 26.51
N ARG A 502 21.97 -13.43 26.85
CA ARG A 502 20.79 -13.48 25.96
C ARG A 502 20.29 -12.12 25.50
N LYS A 503 20.98 -11.04 25.87
CA LYS A 503 20.58 -9.66 25.57
C LYS A 503 21.80 -8.83 25.21
N THR A 504 21.69 -8.01 24.16
CA THR A 504 22.71 -7.01 23.81
C THR A 504 22.10 -5.62 23.96
N ARG A 505 22.73 -4.75 24.76
CA ARG A 505 22.26 -3.38 24.93
C ARG A 505 22.90 -2.48 23.90
N LEU A 506 22.09 -1.62 23.29
CA LEU A 506 22.60 -0.55 22.44
C LEU A 506 22.90 0.68 23.28
N VAL A 507 24.17 1.04 23.33
CA VAL A 507 24.69 2.25 23.96
C VAL A 507 24.35 3.48 23.12
N ASN A 508 24.34 3.34 21.79
CA ASN A 508 24.00 4.46 20.89
C ASN A 508 23.23 3.99 19.65
N TRP A 509 21.97 4.41 19.55
CA TRP A 509 21.07 4.13 18.43
C TRP A 509 21.54 4.71 17.09
N GLY A 510 22.13 5.92 17.09
CA GLY A 510 22.57 6.61 15.87
C GLY A 510 23.94 6.14 15.36
N ARG A 511 24.86 5.82 16.28
CA ARG A 511 26.22 5.36 15.98
C ARG A 511 26.36 3.84 15.97
N HIS A 512 25.29 3.11 16.27
CA HIS A 512 25.24 1.64 16.30
C HIS A 512 26.28 1.04 17.26
N GLN A 513 26.44 1.67 18.43
CA GLN A 513 27.35 1.21 19.49
C GLN A 513 26.57 0.34 20.48
N PHE A 514 27.16 -0.79 20.89
CA PHE A 514 26.60 -1.76 21.82
C PHE A 514 27.68 -2.24 22.81
N ASP A 515 27.26 -2.91 23.88
CA ASP A 515 28.09 -3.41 24.97
C ASP A 515 28.74 -4.80 24.74
#